data_AF-A0A5C3LEJ0-F1
#
_entry.id   AF-A0A5C3LEJ0-F1
#
_cell.length_a   1.000
_cell.length_b   1.000
_cell.length_c   1.000
_cell.angle_alpha   90.00
_cell.angle_beta   90.00
_cell.angle_gamma   90.00
#
_symmetry.space_group_name_H-M   'P 1'
#
loop_
_entity.id
_entity.type
_entity.pdbx_description
1 polymer ?
#
loop_
_entity_poly.entity_id
_entity_poly.type
_entity_poly.pdbx_seq_one_letter_code
_entity_poly.pdbx_strand_id
1 'polypeptide(L)'
;MSHRQAYTSSSRKLVLAFDVGTTYSGISYSILDPGQIPEIRGVTRFPLQEKSGGDSKIPTIIYYDQAGIVRAVGAEALKEGIEDEAEDQLWNKAEWFKLHLRPETESTRHIHEKIPPLPPNKSVVDVFGDFLGYLFQCAKVYIEETHAGGVDLWASVKNSIEFVLTHPNGWEGAQQSKMRDAAIFAGLVPNTREGRARVTFVTEGEASLYFCIQSGLTNDAIRDGEGVLIVDAGGGTIDISAYRRAIPDKGDIFEEIAPPQCHFHGSIFVTHHARVFLEELLQGSRFFDDVPHITKCFDKTTKLSFRNSDEPQYIKFGTARDRDPNLGIRSGQLKLSGLDVSTFFEPSIECIMKGIVEQCAIAHGEITSVFLVGGFAASNWLFARLNESLQSLGMNFCRPDSHVNKAVADGAISFRLDHSVRVRVSKLTYGIQINIPYDPGNPEHVRRHSTSYVEYSGQRRIRGAFGTILSKNTQVSETKEFRKPYSREAGSADEFSSLDVKIKCYRGAQDTPEWMDINSELYTTVCRVQAGNLQHLARKCEAFGTVYYKVNYDVVLFLGFTELTAHIAWEENGIERMSPATIVYDA
;
A
#
# COMPACT_ATOMS: atom_id res chain seq x y z
N MET A 1 17.33 17.07 -12.28
CA MET A 1 16.50 17.93 -11.41
C MET A 1 15.15 18.02 -12.09
N SER A 2 14.05 17.64 -11.43
CA SER A 2 12.71 17.88 -11.97
C SER A 2 12.55 19.38 -12.25
N HIS A 3 12.35 19.73 -13.52
CA HIS A 3 12.03 21.10 -13.92
C HIS A 3 10.53 21.34 -13.67
N ARG A 4 10.16 21.48 -12.39
CA ARG A 4 8.77 21.81 -12.01
C ARG A 4 8.33 23.09 -12.68
N GLN A 5 7.14 23.02 -13.28
CA GLN A 5 6.49 24.19 -13.85
C GLN A 5 5.80 25.02 -12.77
N ALA A 6 5.68 26.31 -13.02
CA ALA A 6 4.88 27.20 -12.17
C ALA A 6 3.42 26.74 -12.15
N TYR A 7 2.76 26.83 -10.99
CA TYR A 7 1.37 26.45 -10.83
C TYR A 7 0.46 27.38 -11.64
N THR A 8 -0.34 26.82 -12.54
CA THR A 8 -1.07 27.58 -13.58
C THR A 8 -2.51 27.93 -13.21
N SER A 9 -3.05 27.35 -12.14
CA SER A 9 -4.41 27.68 -11.69
C SER A 9 -4.48 29.12 -11.14
N SER A 10 -5.64 29.75 -11.26
CA SER A 10 -5.89 31.11 -10.74
C SER A 10 -6.16 31.15 -9.22
N SER A 11 -6.48 30.01 -8.61
CA SER A 11 -6.80 29.91 -7.18
C SER A 11 -5.72 29.14 -6.43
N ARG A 12 -5.25 29.70 -5.30
CA ARG A 12 -4.35 29.01 -4.37
C ARG A 12 -4.96 27.70 -3.86
N LYS A 13 -4.13 26.66 -3.70
CA LYS A 13 -4.51 25.40 -3.05
C LYS A 13 -3.44 24.93 -2.05
N LEU A 14 -3.79 23.94 -1.25
CA LEU A 14 -2.86 23.22 -0.39
C LEU A 14 -2.90 21.73 -0.75
N VAL A 15 -1.75 21.11 -0.92
CA VAL A 15 -1.60 19.65 -0.99
C VAL A 15 -1.01 19.17 0.32
N LEU A 16 -1.63 18.18 0.95
CA LEU A 16 -1.11 17.48 2.13
C LEU A 16 -0.86 16.02 1.76
N ALA A 17 0.32 15.51 2.08
CA ALA A 17 0.65 14.10 2.00
C ALA A 17 0.78 13.54 3.42
N PHE A 18 0.09 12.44 3.69
CA PHE A 18 0.22 11.69 4.93
C PHE A 18 0.80 10.31 4.65
N ASP A 19 2.01 10.11 5.17
CA ASP A 19 2.61 8.79 5.31
C ASP A 19 2.26 8.24 6.69
N VAL A 20 1.13 7.53 6.80
CA VAL A 20 0.80 6.83 8.04
C VAL A 20 1.56 5.51 8.02
N GLY A 21 2.71 5.39 8.66
CA GLY A 21 3.48 4.14 8.70
C GLY A 21 3.07 3.23 9.86
N THR A 22 3.51 1.97 9.86
CA THR A 22 3.18 1.01 10.94
C THR A 22 3.69 1.47 12.32
N THR A 23 4.89 2.04 12.38
CA THR A 23 5.57 2.44 13.63
C THR A 23 5.67 3.95 13.77
N TYR A 24 5.92 4.67 12.68
CA TYR A 24 6.05 6.11 12.64
C TYR A 24 5.36 6.67 11.39
N SER A 25 4.87 7.89 11.51
CA SER A 25 4.17 8.61 10.46
C SER A 25 4.82 9.96 10.15
N GLY A 26 4.66 10.43 8.91
CA GLY A 26 5.19 11.71 8.43
C GLY A 26 4.14 12.53 7.69
N ILE A 27 4.34 13.85 7.68
CA ILE A 27 3.49 14.79 6.94
C ILE A 27 4.38 15.67 6.07
N SER A 28 4.00 15.80 4.81
CA SER A 28 4.58 16.79 3.90
C SER A 28 3.48 17.58 3.22
N TYR A 29 3.80 18.78 2.75
CA TYR A 29 2.83 19.68 2.16
C TYR A 29 3.45 20.54 1.07
N SER A 30 2.59 21.07 0.20
CA SER A 30 2.95 22.08 -0.80
C SER A 30 1.84 23.11 -0.92
N ILE A 31 2.20 24.38 -0.85
CA ILE A 31 1.29 25.50 -1.12
C ILE A 31 1.38 25.78 -2.62
N LEU A 32 0.26 25.64 -3.31
CA LEU A 32 0.18 25.84 -4.75
C LEU A 32 -0.27 27.27 -5.01
N ASP A 33 0.71 28.13 -5.31
CA ASP A 33 0.50 29.55 -5.55
C ASP A 33 0.48 29.89 -7.03
N PRO A 34 -0.54 30.61 -7.54
CA PRO A 34 -0.61 31.00 -8.95
C PRO A 34 0.69 31.67 -9.42
N GLY A 35 1.29 31.13 -10.48
CA GLY A 35 2.53 31.62 -11.08
C GLY A 35 3.82 31.30 -10.30
N GLN A 36 3.75 30.59 -9.17
CA GLN A 36 4.93 30.16 -8.40
C GLN A 36 5.25 28.68 -8.66
N ILE A 37 6.55 28.34 -8.63
CA ILE A 37 6.99 26.95 -8.69
C ILE A 37 6.67 26.29 -7.34
N PRO A 38 5.92 25.17 -7.31
CA PRO A 38 5.60 24.49 -6.06
C PRO A 38 6.84 23.97 -5.34
N GLU A 39 6.89 24.20 -4.03
CA GLU A 39 7.92 23.67 -3.13
C GLU A 39 7.36 22.56 -2.25
N ILE A 40 8.19 21.58 -1.95
CA ILE A 40 7.85 20.49 -1.03
C ILE A 40 8.42 20.81 0.33
N ARG A 41 7.57 20.74 1.36
CA ARG A 41 7.94 21.07 2.73
C ARG A 41 7.44 19.97 3.67
N GLY A 42 8.34 19.40 4.47
CA GLY A 42 7.96 18.49 5.55
C GLY A 42 7.47 19.24 6.79
N VAL A 43 6.55 18.64 7.53
CA VAL A 43 6.23 19.07 8.91
C VAL A 43 7.34 18.58 9.83
N THR A 44 8.09 19.51 10.41
CA THR A 44 9.29 19.21 11.21
C THR A 44 9.11 19.38 12.72
N ARG A 45 7.93 19.83 13.15
CA ARG A 45 7.58 20.01 14.56
C ARG A 45 6.15 19.55 14.78
N PHE A 46 5.95 18.67 15.75
CA PHE A 46 4.65 18.23 16.21
C PHE A 46 4.38 18.75 17.63
N PRO A 47 3.11 18.92 18.04
CA PRO A 47 2.78 19.27 19.42
C PRO A 47 3.45 18.31 20.42
N LEU A 48 4.00 18.87 21.51
CA LEU A 48 4.56 18.11 22.65
C LEU A 48 5.75 17.18 22.32
N GLN A 49 6.42 17.39 21.20
CA GLN A 49 7.68 16.74 20.88
C GLN A 49 8.85 17.48 21.56
N GLU A 50 9.05 17.26 22.86
CA GLU A 50 9.91 18.12 23.69
C GLU A 50 11.44 17.93 23.51
N LYS A 51 11.94 16.86 22.86
CA LYS A 51 13.40 16.56 22.80
C LYS A 51 13.91 15.83 21.55
N SER A 52 13.39 16.13 20.37
CA SER A 52 13.98 15.58 19.13
C SER A 52 14.31 16.70 18.15
N GLY A 53 15.50 17.28 18.30
CA GLY A 53 16.06 18.17 17.29
C GLY A 53 16.25 17.42 15.98
N GLY A 54 15.25 17.44 15.11
CA GLY A 54 15.33 16.94 13.73
C GLY A 54 14.39 15.79 13.34
N ASP A 55 13.74 15.08 14.27
CA ASP A 55 12.84 13.98 13.90
C ASP A 55 11.52 14.52 13.35
N SER A 56 11.38 14.47 12.03
CA SER A 56 10.16 14.89 11.31
C SER A 56 9.15 13.75 11.17
N LYS A 57 9.13 12.83 12.14
CA LYS A 57 8.16 11.74 12.25
C LYS A 57 7.57 11.70 13.64
N ILE A 58 6.36 11.16 13.70
CA ILE A 58 5.61 10.97 14.94
C ILE A 58 5.26 9.48 15.12
N PRO A 59 5.32 8.92 16.33
CA PRO A 59 4.93 7.54 16.57
C PRO A 59 3.49 7.26 16.13
N THR A 60 3.24 6.12 15.49
CA THR A 60 1.88 5.71 15.08
C THR A 60 1.20 4.96 16.23
N ILE A 61 0.91 5.69 17.31
CA ILE A 61 0.32 5.15 18.54
C ILE A 61 -0.84 6.03 19.01
N ILE A 62 -1.92 5.40 19.47
CA ILE A 62 -3.07 6.06 20.08
C ILE A 62 -3.45 5.33 21.37
N TYR A 63 -3.78 6.06 22.43
CA TYR A 63 -4.45 5.55 23.62
C TYR A 63 -5.91 5.97 23.62
N TYR A 64 -6.79 5.02 23.94
CA TYR A 64 -8.23 5.22 24.12
C TYR A 64 -8.63 4.89 25.55
N ASP A 65 -9.55 5.62 26.15
CA ASP A 65 -10.21 5.15 27.36
C ASP A 65 -11.21 4.00 27.06
N GLN A 66 -11.87 3.51 28.11
CA GLN A 66 -12.89 2.46 28.01
C GLN A 66 -14.15 2.89 27.22
N ALA A 67 -14.37 4.20 27.05
CA ALA A 67 -15.45 4.73 26.23
C ALA A 67 -15.05 4.90 24.74
N GLY A 68 -13.81 4.55 24.39
CA GLY A 68 -13.28 4.72 23.03
C GLY A 68 -12.91 6.17 22.69
N ILE A 69 -12.74 7.02 23.70
CA ILE A 69 -12.30 8.42 23.52
C ILE A 69 -10.79 8.47 23.55
N VAL A 70 -10.22 9.20 22.59
CA VAL A 70 -8.76 9.41 22.48
C VAL A 70 -8.23 10.15 23.72
N ARG A 71 -7.15 9.63 24.30
CA ARG A 71 -6.48 10.19 25.49
C ARG A 71 -5.07 10.68 25.24
N ALA A 72 -4.33 10.00 24.36
CA ALA A 72 -3.01 10.43 23.91
C ALA A 72 -2.74 9.91 22.50
N VAL A 73 -2.10 10.72 21.66
CA VAL A 73 -1.75 10.33 20.28
C VAL A 73 -0.33 10.77 19.95
N GLY A 74 0.38 9.96 19.16
CA GLY A 74 1.63 10.39 18.58
C GLY A 74 2.73 10.58 19.63
N ALA A 75 3.33 11.77 19.66
CA ALA A 75 4.36 12.10 20.63
C ALA A 75 3.83 12.09 22.08
N GLU A 76 2.55 12.40 22.28
CA GLU A 76 1.91 12.37 23.60
C GLU A 76 1.86 10.97 24.19
N ALA A 77 1.71 9.96 23.33
CA ALA A 77 1.69 8.56 23.69
C ALA A 77 3.08 8.02 24.12
N LEU A 78 4.13 8.84 24.08
CA LEU A 78 5.48 8.52 24.56
C LEU A 78 5.92 9.37 25.76
N LYS A 79 5.03 10.19 26.33
CA LYS A 79 5.35 10.99 27.51
C LYS A 79 5.73 10.10 28.69
N GLU A 80 6.65 10.59 29.51
CA GLU A 80 6.98 9.93 30.77
C GLU A 80 5.72 9.83 31.66
N GLY A 81 5.49 8.64 32.25
CA GLY A 81 4.30 8.35 33.06
C GLY A 81 3.04 7.99 32.27
N ILE A 82 3.04 8.05 30.93
CA ILE A 82 1.82 7.74 30.14
C ILE A 82 1.37 6.29 30.27
N GLU A 83 2.31 5.37 30.50
CA GLU A 83 2.01 3.95 30.66
C GLU A 83 1.38 3.68 32.03
N ASP A 84 1.88 4.34 33.08
CA ASP A 84 1.30 4.28 34.42
C ASP A 84 -0.11 4.89 34.42
N GLU A 85 -0.30 6.04 33.76
CA GLU A 85 -1.62 6.66 33.61
C GLU A 85 -2.60 5.79 32.83
N ALA A 86 -2.11 5.16 31.75
CA ALA A 86 -2.91 4.22 30.96
C ALA A 86 -3.31 2.98 31.78
N GLU A 87 -2.43 2.46 32.64
CA GLU A 87 -2.77 1.35 33.53
C GLU A 87 -3.80 1.76 34.59
N ASP A 88 -3.55 2.86 35.30
CA ASP A 88 -4.42 3.38 36.37
C ASP A 88 -5.84 3.69 35.87
N GLN A 89 -5.95 4.23 34.65
CA GLN A 89 -7.21 4.63 34.04
C GLN A 89 -7.78 3.59 33.06
N LEU A 90 -7.14 2.41 32.96
CA LEU A 90 -7.53 1.32 32.07
C LEU A 90 -7.67 1.76 30.60
N TRP A 91 -6.70 2.50 30.08
CA TRP A 91 -6.66 2.87 28.67
C TRP A 91 -6.20 1.70 27.79
N ASN A 92 -6.72 1.65 26.57
CA ASN A 92 -6.37 0.69 25.54
C ASN A 92 -5.40 1.34 24.55
N LYS A 93 -4.21 0.75 24.40
CA LYS A 93 -3.21 1.17 23.42
C LYS A 93 -3.51 0.55 22.06
N ALA A 94 -3.57 1.37 21.02
CA ALA A 94 -3.59 0.96 19.63
C ALA A 94 -2.22 1.25 18.99
N GLU A 95 -1.51 0.21 18.58
CA GLU A 95 -0.27 0.30 17.81
C GLU A 95 -0.29 -0.71 16.65
N TRP A 96 0.52 -0.44 15.61
CA TRP A 96 0.57 -1.24 14.38
C TRP A 96 -0.79 -1.41 13.68
N PHE A 97 -1.77 -0.57 14.00
CA PHE A 97 -3.15 -0.68 13.54
C PHE A 97 -3.28 -0.62 12.01
N LYS A 98 -2.32 0.02 11.31
CA LYS A 98 -2.24 0.01 9.84
C LYS A 98 -2.23 -1.41 9.26
N LEU A 99 -1.62 -2.38 9.94
CA LEU A 99 -1.55 -3.76 9.45
C LEU A 99 -2.91 -4.49 9.51
N HIS A 100 -3.90 -3.96 10.24
CA HIS A 100 -5.29 -4.42 10.17
C HIS A 100 -6.00 -3.98 8.89
N LEU A 101 -5.42 -3.05 8.11
CA LEU A 101 -5.90 -2.74 6.77
C LEU A 101 -5.43 -3.76 5.73
N ARG A 102 -4.48 -4.67 6.02
CA ARG A 102 -3.91 -5.55 4.99
C ARG A 102 -4.97 -6.36 4.20
N PRO A 103 -4.69 -6.73 2.94
CA PRO A 103 -5.51 -7.73 2.25
C PRO A 103 -5.57 -9.03 3.04
N GLU A 104 -6.77 -9.60 3.21
CA GLU A 104 -6.97 -10.89 3.88
C GLU A 104 -6.77 -12.03 2.87
N THR A 105 -5.52 -12.47 2.72
CA THR A 105 -5.11 -13.57 1.85
C THR A 105 -4.55 -14.72 2.68
N GLU A 106 -4.48 -15.93 2.11
CA GLU A 106 -3.83 -17.06 2.79
C GLU A 106 -2.39 -16.72 3.21
N SER A 107 -1.65 -16.02 2.34
CA SER A 107 -0.28 -15.56 2.59
C SER A 107 -0.14 -14.54 3.72
N THR A 108 -1.23 -13.92 4.21
CA THR A 108 -1.18 -12.88 5.26
C THR A 108 -1.91 -13.27 6.54
N ARG A 109 -2.50 -14.47 6.60
CA ARG A 109 -3.20 -14.99 7.79
C ARG A 109 -2.27 -15.15 8.99
N HIS A 110 -1.08 -15.70 8.78
CA HIS A 110 -0.07 -15.92 9.82
C HIS A 110 0.42 -14.63 10.52
N ILE A 111 0.10 -13.47 9.96
CA ILE A 111 0.44 -12.16 10.52
C ILE A 111 -0.58 -11.74 11.57
N HIS A 112 -1.82 -12.24 11.51
CA HIS A 112 -2.88 -11.85 12.44
C HIS A 112 -2.48 -12.08 13.90
N GLU A 113 -1.83 -13.20 14.18
CA GLU A 113 -1.37 -13.58 15.52
C GLU A 113 -0.19 -12.71 16.01
N LYS A 114 0.45 -11.96 15.11
CA LYS A 114 1.64 -11.13 15.39
C LYS A 114 1.30 -9.64 15.56
N ILE A 115 0.05 -9.23 15.35
CA ILE A 115 -0.39 -7.83 15.45
C ILE A 115 -1.24 -7.67 16.72
N PRO A 116 -1.00 -6.63 17.54
CA PRO A 116 -1.88 -6.30 18.67
C PRO A 116 -3.34 -6.13 18.23
N PRO A 117 -4.31 -6.58 19.04
CA PRO A 117 -5.72 -6.39 18.72
C PRO A 117 -6.09 -4.90 18.70
N LEU A 118 -7.15 -4.56 17.96
CA LEU A 118 -7.73 -3.23 18.01
C LEU A 118 -8.42 -2.99 19.37
N PRO A 119 -8.51 -1.73 19.82
CA PRO A 119 -9.27 -1.40 21.02
C PRO A 119 -10.73 -1.89 20.95
N PRO A 120 -11.36 -2.21 22.10
CA PRO A 120 -12.75 -2.63 22.12
C PRO A 120 -13.68 -1.65 21.39
N ASN A 121 -14.61 -2.17 20.60
CA ASN A 121 -15.62 -1.40 19.85
C ASN A 121 -15.05 -0.39 18.82
N LYS A 122 -13.77 -0.50 18.45
CA LYS A 122 -13.16 0.31 17.37
C LYS A 122 -12.85 -0.57 16.17
N SER A 123 -13.27 -0.15 14.98
CA SER A 123 -12.79 -0.71 13.72
C SER A 123 -11.44 -0.10 13.33
N VAL A 124 -10.75 -0.74 12.38
CA VAL A 124 -9.51 -0.18 11.84
C VAL A 124 -9.75 1.18 11.15
N VAL A 125 -10.94 1.40 10.58
CA VAL A 125 -11.32 2.67 9.95
C VAL A 125 -11.42 3.78 11.01
N ASP A 126 -12.00 3.47 12.18
CA ASP A 126 -12.10 4.42 13.29
C ASP A 126 -10.72 4.80 13.80
N VAL A 127 -9.85 3.82 14.09
CA VAL A 127 -8.51 4.07 14.62
C VAL A 127 -7.64 4.83 13.62
N PHE A 128 -7.69 4.44 12.34
CA PHE A 128 -6.95 5.13 11.29
C PHE A 128 -7.48 6.55 11.07
N GLY A 129 -8.80 6.74 11.15
CA GLY A 129 -9.45 8.04 11.02
C GLY A 129 -9.12 8.98 12.19
N ASP A 130 -9.19 8.51 13.42
CA ASP A 130 -8.76 9.27 14.62
C ASP A 130 -7.30 9.74 14.45
N PHE A 131 -6.42 8.88 13.92
CA PHE A 131 -5.03 9.24 13.64
C PHE A 131 -4.87 10.24 12.49
N LEU A 132 -5.63 10.10 11.40
CA LEU A 132 -5.63 11.07 10.30
C LEU A 132 -6.11 12.45 10.77
N GLY A 133 -7.12 12.49 11.63
CA GLY A 133 -7.60 13.73 12.25
C GLY A 133 -6.51 14.41 13.08
N TYR A 134 -5.77 13.61 13.85
CA TYR A 134 -4.60 14.08 14.60
C TYR A 134 -3.49 14.64 13.68
N LEU A 135 -3.10 13.92 12.62
CA LEU A 135 -2.10 14.41 11.66
C LEU A 135 -2.57 15.70 10.99
N PHE A 136 -3.84 15.78 10.61
CA PHE A 136 -4.40 16.99 10.00
C PHE A 136 -4.35 18.19 10.95
N GLN A 137 -4.65 17.99 12.23
CA GLN A 137 -4.52 19.04 13.24
C GLN A 137 -3.06 19.45 13.46
N CYS A 138 -2.12 18.50 13.47
CA CYS A 138 -0.69 18.79 13.52
C CYS A 138 -0.23 19.64 12.32
N ALA A 139 -0.64 19.26 11.11
CA ALA A 139 -0.32 19.98 9.88
C ALA A 139 -0.86 21.41 9.91
N LYS A 140 -2.12 21.58 10.36
CA LYS A 140 -2.76 22.88 10.53
C LYS A 140 -1.93 23.78 11.44
N VAL A 141 -1.67 23.34 12.68
CA VAL A 141 -0.94 24.12 13.68
C VAL A 141 0.45 24.49 13.15
N TYR A 142 1.16 23.53 12.56
CA TYR A 142 2.47 23.77 11.99
C TYR A 142 2.45 24.84 10.89
N ILE A 143 1.49 24.78 9.96
CA ILE A 143 1.36 25.76 8.87
C ILE A 143 0.99 27.14 9.42
N GLU A 144 0.05 27.22 10.36
CA GLU A 144 -0.37 28.48 11.01
C GLU A 144 0.80 29.17 11.74
N GLU A 145 1.69 28.40 12.37
CA GLU A 145 2.85 28.92 13.12
C GLU A 145 4.09 29.20 12.25
N THR A 146 4.26 28.48 11.14
CA THR A 146 5.52 28.51 10.37
C THR A 146 5.52 29.58 9.26
N HIS A 147 4.35 29.96 8.75
CA HIS A 147 4.24 30.94 7.65
C HIS A 147 3.80 32.31 8.14
N ALA A 148 4.34 33.37 7.54
CA ALA A 148 3.87 34.74 7.79
C ALA A 148 2.39 34.86 7.37
N GLY A 149 1.53 35.31 8.29
CA GLY A 149 0.08 35.31 8.07
C GLY A 149 -0.52 33.91 7.97
N GLY A 150 0.08 32.91 8.62
CA GLY A 150 -0.29 31.49 8.52
C GLY A 150 -1.77 31.19 8.80
N VAL A 151 -2.40 31.94 9.72
CA VAL A 151 -3.84 31.83 10.02
C VAL A 151 -4.70 32.22 8.80
N ASP A 152 -4.39 33.33 8.15
CA ASP A 152 -5.09 33.79 6.94
C ASP A 152 -4.81 32.86 5.76
N LEU A 153 -3.56 32.39 5.63
CA LEU A 153 -3.16 31.38 4.66
C LEU A 153 -4.01 30.12 4.82
N TRP A 154 -4.09 29.55 6.03
CA TRP A 154 -4.90 28.36 6.31
C TRP A 154 -6.38 28.60 5.99
N ALA A 155 -6.93 29.74 6.43
CA ALA A 155 -8.32 30.11 6.16
C ALA A 155 -8.63 30.18 4.66
N SER A 156 -7.66 30.62 3.84
CA SER A 156 -7.81 30.71 2.38
C SER A 156 -7.84 29.36 1.67
N VAL A 157 -7.21 28.31 2.24
CA VAL A 157 -7.04 27.00 1.57
C VAL A 157 -7.81 25.85 2.22
N LYS A 158 -8.34 26.01 3.45
CA LYS A 158 -8.96 24.92 4.23
C LYS A 158 -10.07 24.14 3.51
N ASN A 159 -10.77 24.77 2.57
CA ASN A 159 -11.85 24.17 1.79
C ASN A 159 -11.39 23.60 0.43
N SER A 160 -10.13 23.79 0.08
CA SER A 160 -9.53 23.39 -1.21
C SER A 160 -8.25 22.57 -1.02
N ILE A 161 -8.19 21.80 0.07
CA ILE A 161 -7.07 20.91 0.37
C ILE A 161 -7.20 19.63 -0.45
N GLU A 162 -6.14 19.23 -1.14
CA GLU A 162 -5.99 17.92 -1.76
C GLU A 162 -5.11 17.03 -0.86
N PHE A 163 -5.52 15.80 -0.65
CA PHE A 163 -4.84 14.83 0.20
C PHE A 163 -4.22 13.71 -0.63
N VAL A 164 -2.97 13.37 -0.34
CA VAL A 164 -2.27 12.22 -0.87
C VAL A 164 -1.99 11.26 0.28
N LEU A 165 -2.54 10.05 0.24
CA LEU A 165 -2.28 9.02 1.25
C LEU A 165 -1.36 7.96 0.67
N THR A 166 -0.31 7.60 1.41
CA THR A 166 0.58 6.51 1.00
C THR A 166 0.11 5.17 1.54
N HIS A 167 0.35 4.11 0.78
CA HIS A 167 0.06 2.74 1.22
C HIS A 167 1.10 1.74 0.68
N PRO A 168 1.29 0.58 1.33
CA PRO A 168 2.18 -0.46 0.82
C PRO A 168 1.78 -0.92 -0.59
N ASN A 169 2.74 -1.40 -1.38
CA ASN A 169 2.51 -1.88 -2.74
C ASN A 169 1.43 -2.98 -2.79
N GLY A 170 1.25 -3.75 -1.73
CA GLY A 170 0.26 -4.84 -1.69
C GLY A 170 -1.17 -4.36 -1.46
N TRP A 171 -1.40 -3.09 -1.10
CA TRP A 171 -2.72 -2.61 -0.75
C TRP A 171 -3.49 -2.31 -2.04
N GLU A 172 -4.67 -2.91 -2.15
CA GLU A 172 -5.52 -2.85 -3.33
C GLU A 172 -6.72 -1.93 -3.05
N GLY A 173 -7.68 -1.92 -3.96
CA GLY A 173 -8.78 -0.97 -3.90
C GLY A 173 -9.69 -1.08 -2.67
N ALA A 174 -9.87 -2.28 -2.10
CA ALA A 174 -10.61 -2.44 -0.84
C ALA A 174 -9.92 -1.70 0.32
N GLN A 175 -8.59 -1.75 0.37
CA GLN A 175 -7.79 -1.05 1.38
C GLN A 175 -7.79 0.46 1.18
N GLN A 176 -7.62 0.90 -0.07
CA GLN A 176 -7.74 2.30 -0.45
C GLN A 176 -9.13 2.85 -0.11
N SER A 177 -10.20 2.08 -0.29
CA SER A 177 -11.55 2.47 0.13
C SER A 177 -11.64 2.64 1.64
N LYS A 178 -11.15 1.69 2.44
CA LYS A 178 -11.13 1.80 3.92
C LYS A 178 -10.36 3.03 4.39
N MET A 179 -9.21 3.34 3.77
CA MET A 179 -8.43 4.55 4.05
C MET A 179 -9.17 5.83 3.65
N ARG A 180 -9.90 5.82 2.52
CA ARG A 180 -10.72 6.96 2.09
C ARG A 180 -11.90 7.19 3.05
N ASP A 181 -12.54 6.12 3.50
CA ASP A 181 -13.62 6.22 4.48
C ASP A 181 -13.10 6.72 5.83
N ALA A 182 -11.87 6.35 6.22
CA ALA A 182 -11.19 6.92 7.39
C ALA A 182 -10.91 8.42 7.23
N ALA A 183 -10.51 8.89 6.04
CA ALA A 183 -10.32 10.32 5.77
C ALA A 183 -11.64 11.11 5.84
N ILE A 184 -12.75 10.49 5.43
CA ILE A 184 -14.10 11.06 5.58
C ILE A 184 -14.50 11.12 7.06
N PHE A 185 -14.33 10.02 7.80
CA PHE A 185 -14.59 9.94 9.23
C PHE A 185 -13.83 11.02 10.01
N ALA A 186 -12.56 11.22 9.66
CA ALA A 186 -11.67 12.23 10.24
C ALA A 186 -12.02 13.68 9.87
N GLY A 187 -13.01 13.89 8.98
CA GLY A 187 -13.45 15.22 8.56
C GLY A 187 -12.50 15.95 7.61
N LEU A 188 -11.52 15.26 7.01
CA LEU A 188 -10.61 15.85 6.03
C LEU A 188 -11.36 16.24 4.74
N VAL A 189 -12.33 15.40 4.34
CA VAL A 189 -13.17 15.61 3.16
C VAL A 189 -14.63 15.23 3.43
N PRO A 190 -15.61 15.91 2.80
CA PRO A 190 -17.02 15.53 2.91
C PRO A 190 -17.29 14.23 2.14
N ASN A 191 -18.31 13.47 2.57
CA ASN A 191 -18.79 12.29 1.86
C ASN A 191 -19.62 12.65 0.61
N THR A 192 -18.99 13.35 -0.33
CA THR A 192 -19.54 13.74 -1.63
C THR A 192 -18.59 13.24 -2.72
N ARG A 193 -19.05 13.22 -3.97
CA ARG A 193 -18.19 12.81 -5.10
C ARG A 193 -16.95 13.71 -5.20
N GLU A 194 -17.15 15.01 -5.06
CA GLU A 194 -16.10 16.04 -5.13
C GLU A 194 -15.16 15.92 -3.93
N GLY A 195 -15.70 15.66 -2.73
CA GLY A 195 -14.90 15.42 -1.52
C GLY A 195 -14.02 14.18 -1.63
N ARG A 196 -14.59 13.05 -2.08
CA ARG A 196 -13.86 11.79 -2.31
C ARG A 196 -12.74 11.94 -3.34
N ALA A 197 -12.97 12.76 -4.39
CA ALA A 197 -11.97 13.04 -5.42
C ALA A 197 -10.77 13.88 -4.93
N ARG A 198 -10.87 14.52 -3.74
CA ARG A 198 -9.74 15.21 -3.11
C ARG A 198 -8.77 14.27 -2.40
N VAL A 199 -9.08 12.98 -2.28
CA VAL A 199 -8.18 11.96 -1.70
C VAL A 199 -7.62 11.09 -2.81
N THR A 200 -6.30 11.17 -2.99
CA THR A 200 -5.53 10.40 -3.98
C THR A 200 -4.55 9.48 -3.27
N PHE A 201 -4.12 8.43 -3.96
CA PHE A 201 -3.22 7.42 -3.41
C PHE A 201 -1.95 7.27 -4.24
N VAL A 202 -0.85 6.99 -3.55
CA VAL A 202 0.43 6.60 -4.13
C VAL A 202 0.98 5.43 -3.34
N THR A 203 1.65 4.49 -4.00
CA THR A 203 2.30 3.40 -3.26
C THR A 203 3.57 3.90 -2.58
N GLU A 204 3.95 3.29 -1.46
CA GLU A 204 5.19 3.61 -0.74
C GLU A 204 6.41 3.44 -1.66
N GLY A 205 6.47 2.36 -2.45
CA GLY A 205 7.55 2.14 -3.42
C GLY A 205 7.65 3.21 -4.51
N GLU A 206 6.52 3.74 -5.00
CA GLU A 206 6.51 4.83 -5.97
C GLU A 206 6.89 6.16 -5.33
N ALA A 207 6.34 6.49 -4.17
CA ALA A 207 6.75 7.70 -3.44
C ALA A 207 8.26 7.69 -3.15
N SER A 208 8.79 6.54 -2.76
CA SER A 208 10.21 6.32 -2.55
C SER A 208 11.07 6.51 -3.82
N LEU A 209 10.57 6.13 -5.01
CA LEU A 209 11.24 6.47 -6.27
C LEU A 209 11.37 7.99 -6.45
N TYR A 210 10.28 8.73 -6.24
CA TYR A 210 10.31 10.20 -6.38
C TYR A 210 11.29 10.84 -5.41
N PHE A 211 11.39 10.31 -4.19
CA PHE A 211 12.41 10.77 -3.23
C PHE A 211 13.84 10.53 -3.73
N CYS A 212 14.12 9.35 -4.30
CA CYS A 212 15.42 9.05 -4.90
C CYS A 212 15.74 10.01 -6.05
N ILE A 213 14.75 10.35 -6.90
CA ILE A 213 14.90 11.31 -8.00
C ILE A 213 15.28 12.70 -7.48
N GLN A 214 14.57 13.18 -6.46
CA GLN A 214 14.84 14.48 -5.84
C GLN A 214 16.19 14.56 -5.15
N SER A 215 16.61 13.46 -4.52
CA SER A 215 17.90 13.36 -3.83
C SER A 215 19.09 13.33 -4.80
N GLY A 216 18.84 13.29 -6.12
CA GLY A 216 19.87 13.28 -7.16
C GLY A 216 20.60 11.94 -7.30
N LEU A 217 20.24 10.93 -6.49
CA LEU A 217 20.84 9.60 -6.49
C LEU A 217 20.60 8.83 -7.79
N THR A 218 19.52 9.17 -8.49
CA THR A 218 19.15 8.55 -9.76
C THR A 218 19.92 9.11 -10.96
N ASN A 219 20.62 10.25 -10.82
CA ASN A 219 21.26 10.90 -11.97
C ASN A 219 22.44 10.11 -12.53
N ASP A 220 23.11 9.32 -11.69
CA ASP A 220 24.27 8.50 -12.09
C ASP A 220 23.89 7.04 -12.34
N ALA A 221 22.92 6.51 -11.58
CA ALA A 221 22.48 5.11 -11.66
C ALA A 221 21.37 4.83 -12.69
N ILE A 222 20.66 5.86 -13.19
CA ILE A 222 19.59 5.71 -14.20
C ILE A 222 20.02 6.31 -15.55
N ARG A 223 21.33 6.35 -15.80
CA ARG A 223 21.89 6.75 -17.09
C ARG A 223 21.61 5.64 -18.09
N ASP A 224 20.98 5.99 -19.20
CA ASP A 224 20.91 5.15 -20.42
C ASP A 224 19.94 3.94 -20.43
N GLY A 225 18.88 3.96 -19.61
CA GLY A 225 17.79 2.98 -19.72
C GLY A 225 18.01 1.69 -18.92
N GLU A 226 18.99 1.69 -18.02
CA GLU A 226 19.13 0.65 -17.00
C GLU A 226 17.97 0.70 -15.99
N GLY A 227 17.52 -0.48 -15.56
CA GLY A 227 16.49 -0.64 -14.54
C GLY A 227 17.06 -0.48 -13.13
N VAL A 228 16.22 0.05 -12.24
CA VAL A 228 16.51 0.22 -10.82
C VAL A 228 15.45 -0.43 -9.96
N LEU A 229 15.87 -1.00 -8.84
CA LEU A 229 14.99 -1.46 -7.78
C LEU A 229 14.93 -0.44 -6.65
N ILE A 230 13.73 -0.13 -6.22
CA ILE A 230 13.46 0.60 -4.99
C ILE A 230 13.00 -0.44 -3.97
N VAL A 231 13.79 -0.62 -2.90
CA VAL A 231 13.46 -1.47 -1.75
C VAL A 231 13.11 -0.55 -0.59
N ASP A 232 11.83 -0.29 -0.40
CA ASP A 232 11.32 0.44 0.75
C ASP A 232 11.14 -0.51 1.93
N ALA A 233 12.15 -0.54 2.80
CA ALA A 233 12.15 -1.34 4.01
C ALA A 233 11.53 -0.50 5.15
N GLY A 234 10.24 -0.71 5.37
CA GLY A 234 9.44 0.02 6.35
C GLY A 234 9.33 -0.63 7.73
N GLY A 235 8.40 -0.10 8.52
CA GLY A 235 8.09 -0.60 9.86
C GLY A 235 7.47 -1.99 9.82
N GLY A 236 6.39 -2.16 9.06
CA GLY A 236 5.65 -3.42 8.93
C GLY A 236 5.81 -4.12 7.58
N THR A 237 6.08 -3.38 6.51
CA THR A 237 6.21 -3.93 5.16
C THR A 237 7.59 -3.67 4.57
N ILE A 238 7.96 -4.51 3.60
CA ILE A 238 9.06 -4.33 2.67
C ILE A 238 8.44 -4.30 1.29
N ASP A 239 8.53 -3.15 0.65
CA ASP A 239 7.91 -2.88 -0.64
C ASP A 239 9.00 -2.79 -1.71
N ILE A 240 8.91 -3.62 -2.74
CA ILE A 240 9.92 -3.71 -3.81
C ILE A 240 9.27 -3.33 -5.13
N SER A 241 9.82 -2.33 -5.80
CA SER A 241 9.34 -1.85 -7.11
C SER A 241 10.50 -1.68 -8.07
N ALA A 242 10.33 -2.10 -9.32
CA ALA A 242 11.33 -1.94 -10.37
C ALA A 242 10.93 -0.86 -11.37
N TYR A 243 11.83 0.07 -11.66
CA TYR A 243 11.58 1.17 -12.59
C TYR A 243 12.72 1.33 -13.60
N ARG A 244 12.40 1.93 -14.74
CA ARG A 244 13.36 2.39 -15.74
C ARG A 244 12.98 3.79 -16.20
N ARG A 245 13.97 4.66 -16.44
CA ARG A 245 13.71 5.95 -17.09
C ARG A 245 13.48 5.73 -18.58
N ALA A 246 12.39 6.28 -19.11
CA ALA A 246 12.11 6.28 -20.54
C ALA A 246 13.20 7.07 -21.30
N ILE A 247 13.30 6.84 -22.61
CA ILE A 247 14.34 7.42 -23.47
C ILE A 247 14.43 8.96 -23.27
N PRO A 248 15.65 9.55 -23.15
CA PRO A 248 15.87 10.91 -22.61
C PRO A 248 15.15 12.08 -23.30
N ASP A 249 14.64 11.90 -24.52
CA ASP A 249 14.03 12.99 -25.32
C ASP A 249 12.68 13.49 -24.79
N LYS A 250 12.10 12.86 -23.75
CA LYS A 250 10.76 13.19 -23.21
C LYS A 250 10.74 13.63 -21.73
N GLY A 251 11.87 14.06 -21.18
CA GLY A 251 11.98 14.48 -19.77
C GLY A 251 12.12 13.31 -18.79
N ASP A 252 12.01 13.58 -17.49
CA ASP A 252 12.13 12.60 -16.40
C ASP A 252 10.86 11.72 -16.30
N ILE A 253 10.58 10.92 -17.33
CA ILE A 253 9.49 9.94 -17.37
C ILE A 253 10.02 8.57 -16.94
N PHE A 254 9.25 7.88 -16.10
CA PHE A 254 9.58 6.55 -15.59
C PHE A 254 8.51 5.52 -15.94
N GLU A 255 8.98 4.30 -16.17
CA GLU A 255 8.17 3.12 -16.44
C GLU A 255 8.43 2.10 -15.33
N GLU A 256 7.38 1.59 -14.69
CA GLU A 256 7.48 0.37 -13.92
C GLU A 256 7.77 -0.80 -14.88
N ILE A 257 8.76 -1.62 -14.54
CA ILE A 257 9.23 -2.72 -15.39
C ILE A 257 8.94 -4.10 -14.81
N ALA A 258 8.46 -4.21 -13.58
CA ALA A 258 8.01 -5.48 -13.02
C ALA A 258 6.82 -5.24 -12.06
N PRO A 259 5.92 -6.23 -11.86
CA PRO A 259 4.83 -6.09 -10.91
C PRO A 259 5.42 -5.89 -9.50
N PRO A 260 5.02 -4.82 -8.77
CA PRO A 260 5.68 -4.51 -7.52
C PRO A 260 5.20 -5.46 -6.42
N GLN A 261 6.10 -5.72 -5.47
CA GLN A 261 5.92 -6.67 -4.38
C GLN A 261 5.73 -5.94 -3.05
N CYS A 262 5.08 -6.63 -2.11
CA CYS A 262 4.88 -6.19 -0.74
C CYS A 262 5.00 -7.40 0.18
N HIS A 263 5.96 -7.36 1.10
CA HIS A 263 6.26 -8.44 2.02
C HIS A 263 6.10 -7.97 3.46
N PHE A 264 5.53 -8.80 4.33
CA PHE A 264 5.34 -8.49 5.74
C PHE A 264 6.54 -8.95 6.55
N HIS A 265 7.69 -8.33 6.27
CA HIS A 265 8.97 -8.60 6.93
C HIS A 265 9.67 -7.29 7.34
N GLY A 266 8.90 -6.21 7.59
CA GLY A 266 9.46 -4.95 8.07
C GLY A 266 10.13 -5.06 9.46
N SER A 267 10.69 -3.94 9.93
CA SER A 267 11.48 -3.91 11.17
C SER A 267 10.80 -4.44 12.45
N ILE A 268 9.46 -4.49 12.52
CA ILE A 268 8.73 -5.07 13.67
C ILE A 268 8.86 -6.59 13.73
N PHE A 269 9.15 -7.26 12.61
CA PHE A 269 9.32 -8.71 12.59
C PHE A 269 10.63 -9.11 13.26
N VAL A 270 11.67 -8.27 13.16
CA VAL A 270 12.89 -8.41 13.97
C VAL A 270 12.56 -8.38 15.47
N THR A 271 11.69 -7.45 15.88
CA THR A 271 11.21 -7.35 17.27
C THR A 271 10.44 -8.60 17.70
N HIS A 272 9.61 -9.14 16.81
CA HIS A 272 8.89 -10.39 17.06
C HIS A 272 9.84 -11.59 17.20
N HIS A 273 10.83 -11.73 16.33
CA HIS A 273 11.83 -12.80 16.43
C HIS A 273 12.65 -12.69 17.72
N ALA A 274 13.05 -11.46 18.10
CA ALA A 274 13.69 -11.23 19.38
C ALA A 274 12.79 -11.62 20.56
N ARG A 275 11.49 -11.28 20.52
CA ARG A 275 10.54 -11.67 21.55
C ARG A 275 10.42 -13.17 21.70
N VAL A 276 10.23 -13.92 20.61
CA VAL A 276 10.13 -15.39 20.63
C VAL A 276 11.39 -16.00 21.26
N PHE A 277 12.57 -15.53 20.85
CA PHE A 277 13.83 -15.97 21.44
C PHE A 277 13.90 -15.67 22.95
N LEU A 278 13.45 -14.49 23.38
CA LEU A 278 13.43 -14.10 24.80
C LEU A 278 12.44 -14.92 25.62
N GLU A 279 11.26 -15.25 25.07
CA GLU A 279 10.28 -16.13 25.72
C GLU A 279 10.87 -17.52 25.98
N GLU A 280 11.58 -18.08 25.01
CA GLU A 280 12.29 -19.36 25.16
C GLU A 280 13.44 -19.27 26.16
N LEU A 281 14.31 -18.26 26.03
CA LEU A 281 15.48 -18.08 26.87
C LEU A 281 15.11 -17.88 28.35
N LEU A 282 14.06 -17.13 28.62
CA LEU A 282 13.65 -16.76 29.98
C LEU A 282 12.57 -17.67 30.54
N GLN A 283 12.17 -18.72 29.82
CA GLN A 283 11.13 -19.64 30.24
C GLN A 283 11.43 -20.25 31.61
N GLY A 284 10.45 -20.18 32.51
CA GLY A 284 10.58 -20.71 33.88
C GLY A 284 11.48 -19.87 34.81
N SER A 285 12.02 -18.75 34.34
CA SER A 285 12.76 -17.79 35.16
C SER A 285 11.83 -16.73 35.78
N ARG A 286 12.32 -16.02 36.80
CA ARG A 286 11.61 -14.87 37.38
C ARG A 286 11.47 -13.67 36.44
N PHE A 287 12.17 -13.67 35.31
CA PHE A 287 12.16 -12.60 34.31
C PHE A 287 11.25 -12.91 33.12
N PHE A 288 10.54 -14.04 33.14
CA PHE A 288 9.64 -14.42 32.05
C PHE A 288 8.54 -13.37 31.84
N ASP A 289 7.96 -12.86 32.93
CA ASP A 289 6.93 -11.82 32.88
C ASP A 289 7.50 -10.45 32.43
N ASP A 290 8.82 -10.25 32.48
CA ASP A 290 9.51 -9.04 32.01
C ASP A 290 9.77 -9.06 30.49
N VAL A 291 9.52 -10.17 29.79
CA VAL A 291 9.80 -10.30 28.35
C VAL A 291 9.21 -9.16 27.50
N PRO A 292 7.95 -8.71 27.71
CA PRO A 292 7.41 -7.55 26.99
C PRO A 292 8.25 -6.28 27.16
N HIS A 293 8.71 -6.00 28.38
CA HIS A 293 9.57 -4.85 28.68
C HIS A 293 10.98 -5.01 28.12
N ILE A 294 11.59 -6.19 28.26
CA ILE A 294 12.91 -6.51 27.69
C ILE A 294 12.89 -6.35 26.16
N THR A 295 11.82 -6.83 25.51
CA THR A 295 11.61 -6.68 24.06
C THR A 295 11.51 -5.21 23.66
N LYS A 296 10.78 -4.39 24.43
CA LYS A 296 10.69 -2.94 24.20
C LYS A 296 12.05 -2.25 24.36
N CYS A 297 12.85 -2.66 25.34
CA CYS A 297 14.23 -2.17 25.49
C CYS A 297 15.10 -2.55 24.29
N PHE A 298 15.02 -3.81 23.83
CA PHE A 298 15.70 -4.26 22.62
C PHE A 298 15.34 -3.38 21.42
N ASP A 299 14.06 -3.07 21.24
CA ASP A 299 13.56 -2.26 20.13
C ASP A 299 14.09 -0.82 20.12
N LYS A 300 14.19 -0.22 21.32
CA LYS A 300 14.65 1.16 21.51
C LYS A 300 16.17 1.33 21.46
N THR A 301 16.94 0.28 21.72
CA THR A 301 18.41 0.38 21.79
C THR A 301 19.11 -0.64 20.90
N THR A 302 19.04 -1.91 21.26
CA THR A 302 19.93 -2.96 20.72
C THR A 302 19.67 -3.16 19.24
N LYS A 303 18.40 -3.23 18.81
CA LYS A 303 17.99 -3.37 17.40
C LYS A 303 18.56 -2.25 16.52
N LEU A 304 18.47 -1.00 16.99
CA LEU A 304 18.88 0.18 16.23
C LEU A 304 20.41 0.31 16.10
N SER A 305 21.14 -0.16 17.12
CA SER A 305 22.61 -0.05 17.19
C SER A 305 23.36 -1.26 16.62
N PHE A 306 22.64 -2.34 16.28
CA PHE A 306 23.22 -3.61 15.84
C PHE A 306 23.93 -3.47 14.48
N ARG A 307 25.15 -3.99 14.41
CA ARG A 307 26.05 -3.82 13.25
C ARG A 307 27.06 -4.95 13.05
N ASN A 308 27.28 -5.81 14.06
CA ASN A 308 28.30 -6.84 14.04
C ASN A 308 27.83 -8.06 14.83
N SER A 309 27.89 -9.24 14.21
CA SER A 309 27.55 -10.53 14.82
C SER A 309 28.65 -11.09 15.73
N ASP A 310 29.88 -10.62 15.60
CA ASP A 310 31.03 -11.12 16.38
C ASP A 310 31.10 -10.51 17.79
N GLU A 311 30.37 -9.41 18.02
CA GLU A 311 30.35 -8.70 19.29
C GLU A 311 29.08 -9.04 20.10
N PRO A 312 29.21 -9.29 21.42
CA PRO A 312 28.05 -9.49 22.28
C PRO A 312 27.19 -8.23 22.37
N GLN A 313 25.88 -8.44 22.44
CA GLN A 313 24.89 -7.38 22.56
C GLN A 313 24.31 -7.35 23.97
N TYR A 314 23.91 -6.16 24.41
CA TYR A 314 23.36 -5.96 25.76
C TYR A 314 22.03 -5.25 25.70
N ILE A 315 21.02 -5.81 26.35
CA ILE A 315 19.70 -5.20 26.53
C ILE A 315 19.60 -4.74 27.98
N LYS A 316 19.63 -3.43 28.22
CA LYS A 316 19.43 -2.85 29.55
C LYS A 316 17.93 -2.76 29.84
N PHE A 317 17.44 -3.57 30.78
CA PHE A 317 16.01 -3.65 31.11
C PHE A 317 15.72 -3.38 32.58
N GLY A 318 16.61 -3.80 33.49
CA GLY A 318 16.37 -3.77 34.92
C GLY A 318 17.38 -2.92 35.71
N THR A 319 17.40 -3.13 37.02
CA THR A 319 18.27 -2.43 37.98
C THR A 319 19.55 -3.21 38.26
N ALA A 320 20.46 -2.65 39.06
CA ALA A 320 21.66 -3.38 39.50
C ALA A 320 21.36 -4.65 40.33
N ARG A 321 20.15 -4.77 40.89
CA ARG A 321 19.71 -5.94 41.68
C ARG A 321 19.26 -7.10 40.80
N ASP A 322 18.95 -6.83 39.54
CA ASP A 322 18.51 -7.85 38.60
C ASP A 322 19.71 -8.61 38.06
N ARG A 323 19.78 -9.89 38.48
CA ARG A 323 20.93 -10.75 38.25
C ARG A 323 20.47 -12.20 38.15
N ASP A 324 20.92 -12.85 37.10
CA ASP A 324 20.92 -14.30 36.91
C ASP A 324 22.04 -14.65 35.91
N PRO A 325 23.23 -15.04 36.40
CA PRO A 325 24.37 -15.30 35.53
C PRO A 325 24.17 -16.49 34.58
N ASN A 326 23.28 -17.44 34.90
CA ASN A 326 23.01 -18.59 34.05
C ASN A 326 22.26 -18.19 32.78
N LEU A 327 21.41 -17.16 32.90
CA LEU A 327 20.69 -16.53 31.78
C LEU A 327 21.47 -15.36 31.15
N GLY A 328 22.74 -15.16 31.54
CA GLY A 328 23.54 -14.03 31.04
C GLY A 328 23.11 -12.66 31.57
N ILE A 329 22.29 -12.60 32.63
CA ILE A 329 21.78 -11.36 33.22
C ILE A 329 22.72 -10.87 34.33
N ARG A 330 23.25 -9.66 34.16
CA ARG A 330 24.11 -8.99 35.16
C ARG A 330 23.78 -7.51 35.25
N SER A 331 23.56 -7.03 36.47
CA SER A 331 23.26 -5.61 36.74
C SER A 331 22.10 -5.05 35.89
N GLY A 332 21.07 -5.88 35.69
CA GLY A 332 19.88 -5.56 34.90
C GLY A 332 20.12 -5.47 33.39
N GLN A 333 21.22 -6.04 32.90
CA GLN A 333 21.50 -6.18 31.47
C GLN A 333 21.46 -7.65 31.10
N LEU A 334 20.66 -7.98 30.09
CA LEU A 334 20.67 -9.28 29.43
C LEU A 334 21.74 -9.26 28.34
N LYS A 335 22.72 -10.16 28.43
CA LYS A 335 23.73 -10.35 27.39
C LYS A 335 23.26 -11.39 26.38
N LEU A 336 23.25 -11.01 25.10
CA LEU A 336 23.02 -11.91 23.96
C LEU A 336 24.30 -12.06 23.14
N SER A 337 24.46 -13.18 22.44
CA SER A 337 25.50 -13.27 21.42
C SER A 337 25.09 -12.45 20.19
N GLY A 338 26.05 -11.88 19.46
CA GLY A 338 25.75 -11.18 18.21
C GLY A 338 25.20 -12.12 17.13
N LEU A 339 25.57 -13.41 17.18
CA LEU A 339 25.00 -14.45 16.33
C LEU A 339 23.49 -14.61 16.59
N ASP A 340 23.07 -14.74 17.85
CA ASP A 340 21.63 -14.83 18.18
C ASP A 340 20.88 -13.61 17.65
N VAL A 341 21.40 -12.40 17.90
CA VAL A 341 20.77 -11.16 17.42
C VAL A 341 20.70 -11.10 15.90
N SER A 342 21.71 -11.61 15.18
CA SER A 342 21.70 -11.63 13.72
C SER A 342 20.56 -12.48 13.15
N THR A 343 20.21 -13.59 13.82
CA THR A 343 19.13 -14.47 13.37
C THR A 343 17.77 -13.76 13.37
N PHE A 344 17.59 -12.71 14.17
CA PHE A 344 16.34 -11.95 14.20
C PHE A 344 16.12 -11.13 12.92
N PHE A 345 17.20 -10.78 12.21
CA PHE A 345 17.15 -10.02 10.97
C PHE A 345 17.13 -10.90 9.72
N GLU A 346 17.63 -12.14 9.82
CA GLU A 346 17.83 -13.03 8.68
C GLU A 346 16.55 -13.24 7.84
N PRO A 347 15.36 -13.46 8.42
CA PRO A 347 14.13 -13.60 7.63
C PRO A 347 13.82 -12.38 6.76
N SER A 348 14.17 -11.17 7.23
CA SER A 348 13.97 -9.93 6.46
C SER A 348 15.01 -9.79 5.35
N ILE A 349 16.26 -10.17 5.60
CA ILE A 349 17.35 -10.15 4.61
C ILE A 349 17.06 -11.16 3.50
N GLU A 350 16.71 -12.39 3.84
CA GLU A 350 16.34 -13.44 2.89
C GLU A 350 15.14 -13.02 2.05
N CYS A 351 14.12 -12.43 2.68
CA CYS A 351 12.94 -11.91 1.98
C CYS A 351 13.30 -10.85 0.94
N ILE A 352 14.16 -9.89 1.29
CA ILE A 352 14.60 -8.84 0.36
C ILE A 352 15.40 -9.45 -0.79
N MET A 353 16.37 -10.32 -0.49
CA MET A 353 17.22 -10.94 -1.52
C MET A 353 16.40 -11.78 -2.50
N LYS A 354 15.47 -12.58 -1.98
CA LYS A 354 14.53 -13.33 -2.80
C LYS A 354 13.69 -12.42 -3.68
N GLY A 355 13.12 -11.35 -3.12
CA GLY A 355 12.31 -10.39 -3.87
C GLY A 355 13.10 -9.68 -4.97
N ILE A 356 14.35 -9.31 -4.72
CA ILE A 356 15.26 -8.73 -5.72
C ILE A 356 15.48 -9.70 -6.88
N VAL A 357 15.83 -10.96 -6.59
CA VAL A 357 16.06 -11.99 -7.62
C VAL A 357 14.81 -12.24 -8.46
N GLU A 358 13.65 -12.31 -7.81
CA GLU A 358 12.36 -12.48 -8.49
C GLU A 358 12.03 -11.29 -9.41
N GLN A 359 12.23 -10.06 -8.94
CA GLN A 359 12.01 -8.86 -9.76
C GLN A 359 12.93 -8.85 -10.98
N CYS A 360 14.21 -9.15 -10.80
CA CYS A 360 15.17 -9.25 -11.91
C CYS A 360 14.75 -10.31 -12.95
N ALA A 361 14.16 -11.43 -12.51
CA ALA A 361 13.73 -12.49 -13.42
C ALA A 361 12.49 -12.15 -14.26
N ILE A 362 11.60 -11.31 -13.75
CA ILE A 362 10.30 -11.00 -14.40
C ILE A 362 10.24 -9.62 -15.06
N ALA A 363 11.28 -8.81 -14.89
CA ALA A 363 11.31 -7.43 -15.36
C ALA A 363 11.37 -7.31 -16.90
N HIS A 364 10.73 -6.26 -17.40
CA HIS A 364 10.77 -5.81 -18.80
C HIS A 364 12.05 -5.01 -19.11
N GLY A 365 13.20 -5.60 -18.76
CA GLY A 365 14.52 -4.98 -18.91
C GLY A 365 15.51 -5.45 -17.84
N GLU A 366 16.80 -5.17 -18.07
CA GLU A 366 17.85 -5.44 -17.09
C GLU A 366 17.80 -4.46 -15.92
N ILE A 367 18.10 -4.95 -14.72
CA ILE A 367 18.19 -4.16 -13.50
C ILE A 367 19.64 -4.20 -13.02
N THR A 368 20.26 -3.03 -12.85
CA THR A 368 21.68 -2.91 -12.47
C THR A 368 21.87 -2.33 -11.08
N SER A 369 20.87 -1.60 -10.57
CA SER A 369 21.00 -0.82 -9.34
C SER A 369 19.85 -1.06 -8.37
N VAL A 370 20.15 -1.02 -7.07
CA VAL A 370 19.20 -1.21 -5.98
C VAL A 370 19.34 -0.06 -4.98
N PHE A 371 18.23 0.60 -4.66
CA PHE A 371 18.13 1.66 -3.67
C PHE A 371 17.38 1.16 -2.44
N LEU A 372 18.03 1.18 -1.28
CA LEU A 372 17.39 0.87 0.00
C LEU A 372 16.89 2.17 0.66
N VAL A 373 15.59 2.21 0.94
CA VAL A 373 14.89 3.36 1.53
C VAL A 373 13.92 2.89 2.63
N GLY A 374 13.26 3.83 3.30
CA GLY A 374 12.37 3.53 4.43
C GLY A 374 13.08 3.55 5.79
N GLY A 375 12.30 3.42 6.86
CA GLY A 375 12.83 3.53 8.24
C GLY A 375 13.76 2.39 8.64
N PHE A 376 13.55 1.18 8.11
CA PHE A 376 14.39 0.02 8.40
C PHE A 376 15.73 0.08 7.65
N ALA A 377 15.81 0.86 6.56
CA ALA A 377 17.08 1.12 5.84
C ALA A 377 18.17 1.79 6.69
N ALA A 378 17.78 2.42 7.81
CA ALA A 378 18.71 2.98 8.78
C ALA A 378 19.52 1.90 9.53
N SER A 379 19.08 0.64 9.52
CA SER A 379 19.82 -0.47 10.13
C SER A 379 21.16 -0.70 9.43
N ASN A 380 22.26 -0.56 10.17
CA ASN A 380 23.60 -0.82 9.65
C ASN A 380 23.81 -2.31 9.35
N TRP A 381 23.26 -3.20 10.17
CA TRP A 381 23.31 -4.64 9.92
C TRP A 381 22.58 -5.03 8.61
N LEU A 382 21.36 -4.52 8.41
CA LEU A 382 20.57 -4.79 7.20
C LEU A 382 21.33 -4.32 5.95
N PHE A 383 21.83 -3.08 5.98
CA PHE A 383 22.57 -2.52 4.86
C PHE A 383 23.84 -3.33 4.55
N ALA A 384 24.65 -3.66 5.57
CA ALA A 384 25.89 -4.40 5.37
C ALA A 384 25.66 -5.79 4.72
N ARG A 385 24.66 -6.53 5.22
CA ARG A 385 24.34 -7.88 4.73
C ARG A 385 23.78 -7.87 3.30
N LEU A 386 22.90 -6.91 2.98
CA LEU A 386 22.39 -6.74 1.63
C LEU A 386 23.50 -6.29 0.67
N ASN A 387 24.36 -5.37 1.09
CA ASN A 387 25.48 -4.90 0.29
C ASN A 387 26.44 -6.04 -0.08
N GLU A 388 26.85 -6.85 0.90
CA GLU A 388 27.68 -8.04 0.66
C GLU A 388 27.04 -9.00 -0.36
N SER A 389 25.74 -9.28 -0.18
CA SER A 389 25.00 -10.20 -1.03
C SER A 389 24.83 -9.66 -2.46
N LEU A 390 24.53 -8.36 -2.61
CA LEU A 390 24.30 -7.73 -3.91
C LEU A 390 25.59 -7.46 -4.68
N GLN A 391 26.70 -7.19 -3.98
CA GLN A 391 28.03 -7.11 -4.61
C GLN A 391 28.42 -8.44 -5.26
N SER A 392 28.04 -9.57 -4.67
CA SER A 392 28.27 -10.89 -5.27
C SER A 392 27.48 -11.12 -6.56
N LEU A 393 26.38 -10.39 -6.75
CA LEU A 393 25.55 -10.38 -7.96
C LEU A 393 25.95 -9.29 -8.97
N GLY A 394 26.99 -8.50 -8.69
CA GLY A 394 27.43 -7.41 -9.57
C GLY A 394 26.48 -6.21 -9.62
N MET A 395 25.57 -6.06 -8.65
CA MET A 395 24.60 -4.97 -8.61
C MET A 395 25.13 -3.77 -7.81
N ASN A 396 24.84 -2.57 -8.28
CA ASN A 396 25.09 -1.34 -7.52
C ASN A 396 24.07 -1.23 -6.39
N PHE A 397 24.54 -1.03 -5.16
CA PHE A 397 23.66 -0.89 -4.00
C PHE A 397 23.94 0.41 -3.25
N CYS A 398 22.90 1.18 -2.97
CA CYS A 398 23.04 2.41 -2.21
C CYS A 398 21.80 2.72 -1.37
N ARG A 399 21.98 3.62 -0.41
CA ARG A 399 20.89 4.22 0.38
C ARG A 399 21.09 5.74 0.43
N PRO A 400 20.03 6.55 0.40
CA PRO A 400 20.14 7.99 0.57
C PRO A 400 20.77 8.38 1.91
N ASP A 401 21.67 9.38 1.91
CA ASP A 401 22.33 9.90 3.12
C ASP A 401 21.43 10.88 3.91
N SER A 402 20.51 11.55 3.20
CA SER A 402 19.48 12.40 3.82
C SER A 402 18.51 11.54 4.63
N HIS A 403 18.06 12.04 5.79
CA HIS A 403 17.05 11.43 6.67
C HIS A 403 15.96 10.66 5.91
N VAL A 404 16.21 9.36 5.63
CA VAL A 404 15.34 8.45 4.86
C VAL A 404 13.95 8.33 5.46
N ASN A 405 13.80 8.80 6.70
CA ASN A 405 12.54 8.93 7.39
C ASN A 405 11.55 9.85 6.63
N LYS A 406 11.95 10.89 5.87
CA LYS A 406 10.96 11.74 5.15
C LYS A 406 10.58 11.24 3.75
N ALA A 407 11.23 10.17 3.29
CA ALA A 407 11.24 9.80 1.88
C ALA A 407 9.84 9.66 1.27
N VAL A 408 8.97 8.91 1.95
CA VAL A 408 7.64 8.57 1.45
C VAL A 408 6.71 9.79 1.42
N ALA A 409 6.68 10.63 2.46
CA ALA A 409 5.80 11.79 2.50
C ALA A 409 6.20 12.88 1.47
N ASP A 410 7.50 13.17 1.35
CA ASP A 410 8.02 14.12 0.36
C ASP A 410 7.84 13.57 -1.06
N GLY A 411 8.11 12.28 -1.24
CA GLY A 411 7.87 11.54 -2.47
C GLY A 411 6.40 11.56 -2.91
N ALA A 412 5.45 11.50 -1.98
CA ALA A 412 4.03 11.59 -2.27
C ALA A 412 3.59 12.98 -2.76
N ILE A 413 4.17 14.06 -2.22
CA ILE A 413 3.97 15.39 -2.79
C ILE A 413 4.59 15.47 -4.19
N SER A 414 5.79 14.93 -4.38
CA SER A 414 6.45 14.87 -5.70
C SER A 414 5.60 14.15 -6.72
N PHE A 415 5.04 12.99 -6.37
CA PHE A 415 4.13 12.22 -7.20
C PHE A 415 2.98 13.09 -7.70
N ARG A 416 2.34 13.83 -6.79
CA ARG A 416 1.22 14.72 -7.12
C ARG A 416 1.63 15.90 -8.00
N LEU A 417 2.85 16.42 -7.84
CA LEU A 417 3.32 17.61 -8.55
C LEU A 417 3.93 17.28 -9.93
N ASP A 418 4.73 16.23 -10.01
CA ASP A 418 5.59 15.92 -11.15
C ASP A 418 4.95 14.91 -12.10
N HIS A 419 4.23 13.92 -11.56
CA HIS A 419 3.50 12.89 -12.34
C HIS A 419 4.38 12.20 -13.41
N SER A 420 5.61 11.85 -13.02
CA SER A 420 6.66 11.28 -13.85
C SER A 420 6.50 9.80 -14.19
N VAL A 421 5.85 9.00 -13.33
CA VAL A 421 5.62 7.56 -13.58
C VAL A 421 4.39 7.39 -14.44
N ARG A 422 4.56 6.93 -15.69
CA ARG A 422 3.47 6.90 -16.70
C ARG A 422 3.10 5.51 -17.19
N VAL A 423 3.93 4.52 -16.88
CA VAL A 423 3.69 3.11 -17.19
C VAL A 423 3.80 2.33 -15.89
N ARG A 424 2.80 1.47 -15.66
CA ARG A 424 2.72 0.53 -14.54
C ARG A 424 2.70 -0.90 -15.05
N VAL A 425 2.89 -1.88 -14.18
CA VAL A 425 2.77 -3.29 -14.52
C VAL A 425 1.62 -3.94 -13.74
N SER A 426 0.72 -4.61 -14.46
CA SER A 426 -0.41 -5.30 -13.84
C SER A 426 0.06 -6.42 -12.91
N LYS A 427 -0.30 -6.35 -11.63
CA LYS A 427 0.00 -7.39 -10.61
C LYS A 427 -0.72 -8.70 -10.86
N LEU A 428 -1.96 -8.61 -11.33
CA LEU A 428 -2.89 -9.74 -11.40
C LEU A 428 -3.48 -9.83 -12.81
N THR A 429 -4.07 -10.99 -13.09
CA THR A 429 -4.88 -11.17 -14.30
C THR A 429 -6.31 -10.76 -13.98
N TYR A 430 -6.87 -9.81 -14.72
CA TYR A 430 -8.23 -9.29 -14.55
C TYR A 430 -9.15 -9.78 -15.67
N GLY A 431 -10.40 -10.06 -15.29
CA GLY A 431 -11.43 -10.52 -16.20
C GLY A 431 -12.79 -10.56 -15.53
N ILE A 432 -13.72 -11.28 -16.17
CA ILE A 432 -15.06 -11.51 -15.63
C ILE A 432 -15.40 -13.00 -15.75
N GLN A 433 -16.37 -13.45 -14.97
CA GLN A 433 -16.97 -14.75 -15.20
C GLN A 433 -17.79 -14.73 -16.49
N ILE A 434 -17.56 -15.69 -17.37
CA ILE A 434 -18.25 -15.80 -18.67
C ILE A 434 -18.87 -17.18 -18.85
N ASN A 435 -19.78 -17.25 -19.81
CA ASN A 435 -20.29 -18.50 -20.34
C ASN A 435 -19.78 -18.66 -21.77
N ILE A 436 -19.08 -19.76 -22.07
CA ILE A 436 -18.43 -19.97 -23.37
C ILE A 436 -19.21 -20.96 -24.25
N PRO A 437 -19.16 -20.87 -25.59
CA PRO A 437 -19.74 -21.88 -26.46
C PRO A 437 -19.24 -23.29 -26.12
N TYR A 438 -20.18 -24.23 -26.04
CA TYR A 438 -19.83 -25.65 -25.94
C TYR A 438 -19.22 -26.11 -27.26
N ASP A 439 -18.10 -26.83 -27.16
CA ASP A 439 -17.38 -27.41 -28.29
C ASP A 439 -17.27 -28.91 -28.05
N PRO A 440 -17.96 -29.77 -28.82
CA PRO A 440 -17.88 -31.22 -28.65
C PRO A 440 -16.48 -31.79 -28.96
N GLY A 441 -15.63 -31.04 -29.68
CA GLY A 441 -14.25 -31.43 -29.96
C GLY A 441 -13.27 -31.17 -28.81
N ASN A 442 -13.66 -30.36 -27.81
CA ASN A 442 -12.82 -30.05 -26.66
C ASN A 442 -13.11 -31.03 -25.51
N PRO A 443 -12.14 -31.88 -25.08
CA PRO A 443 -12.35 -32.83 -24.00
C PRO A 443 -12.78 -32.19 -22.68
N GLU A 444 -12.31 -30.98 -22.38
CA GLU A 444 -12.70 -30.26 -21.17
C GLU A 444 -14.16 -29.82 -21.22
N HIS A 445 -14.63 -29.42 -22.40
CA HIS A 445 -16.04 -29.08 -22.60
C HIS A 445 -16.92 -30.32 -22.43
N VAL A 446 -16.50 -31.47 -22.98
CA VAL A 446 -17.19 -32.75 -22.83
C VAL A 446 -17.28 -33.16 -21.36
N ARG A 447 -16.18 -33.04 -20.59
CA ARG A 447 -16.19 -33.29 -19.13
C ARG A 447 -17.21 -32.42 -18.39
N ARG A 448 -17.40 -31.19 -18.88
CA ARG A 448 -18.30 -30.18 -18.29
C ARG A 448 -19.70 -30.18 -18.90
N HIS A 449 -20.05 -31.16 -19.73
CA HIS A 449 -21.34 -31.22 -20.41
C HIS A 449 -22.54 -31.08 -19.45
N SER A 450 -22.44 -31.64 -18.24
CA SER A 450 -23.48 -31.53 -17.19
C SER A 450 -23.75 -30.11 -16.70
N THR A 451 -22.79 -29.19 -16.88
CA THR A 451 -22.91 -27.76 -16.53
C THR A 451 -23.37 -26.91 -17.71
N SER A 452 -23.57 -27.53 -18.88
CA SER A 452 -23.99 -26.82 -20.08
C SER A 452 -25.49 -26.47 -20.05
N TYR A 453 -25.85 -25.37 -20.70
CA TYR A 453 -27.23 -24.94 -20.90
C TYR A 453 -27.41 -24.40 -22.31
N VAL A 454 -28.66 -24.27 -22.74
CA VAL A 454 -29.02 -23.70 -24.04
C VAL A 454 -29.53 -22.27 -23.81
N GLU A 455 -28.93 -21.31 -24.50
CA GLU A 455 -29.37 -19.91 -24.50
C GLU A 455 -30.65 -19.72 -25.33
N TYR A 456 -31.28 -18.54 -25.24
CA TYR A 456 -32.49 -18.24 -26.01
C TYR A 456 -32.23 -18.28 -27.53
N SER A 457 -31.02 -17.94 -27.96
CA SER A 457 -30.54 -18.14 -29.33
C SER A 457 -30.40 -19.61 -29.77
N GLY A 458 -30.61 -20.57 -28.88
CA GLY A 458 -30.41 -22.01 -29.09
C GLY A 458 -28.95 -22.45 -29.04
N GLN A 459 -28.02 -21.54 -28.76
CA GLN A 459 -26.61 -21.88 -28.63
C GLN A 459 -26.34 -22.58 -27.29
N ARG A 460 -25.64 -23.73 -27.33
CA ARG A 460 -25.18 -24.41 -26.12
C ARG A 460 -23.95 -23.72 -25.55
N ARG A 461 -23.98 -23.45 -24.24
CA ARG A 461 -22.92 -22.77 -23.49
C ARG A 461 -22.52 -23.54 -22.25
N ILE A 462 -21.30 -23.36 -21.78
CA ILE A 462 -20.78 -23.87 -20.49
C ILE A 462 -20.60 -22.69 -19.54
N ARG A 463 -20.99 -22.86 -18.28
CA ARG A 463 -20.89 -21.82 -17.23
C ARG A 463 -19.55 -21.84 -16.52
N GLY A 464 -19.15 -20.70 -15.96
CA GLY A 464 -18.07 -20.62 -14.97
C GLY A 464 -16.66 -20.54 -15.56
N ALA A 465 -16.53 -20.19 -16.84
CA ALA A 465 -15.24 -19.88 -17.43
C ALA A 465 -14.78 -18.47 -16.99
N PHE A 466 -13.48 -18.24 -17.02
CA PHE A 466 -12.86 -16.95 -16.73
C PHE A 466 -12.46 -16.26 -18.04
N GLY A 467 -13.08 -15.11 -18.30
CA GLY A 467 -12.80 -14.31 -19.49
C GLY A 467 -11.76 -13.25 -19.21
N THR A 468 -10.48 -13.57 -19.40
CA THR A 468 -9.37 -12.62 -19.24
C THR A 468 -9.54 -11.40 -20.16
N ILE A 469 -9.44 -10.21 -19.57
CA ILE A 469 -9.41 -8.89 -20.24
C ILE A 469 -7.98 -8.33 -20.21
N LEU A 470 -7.28 -8.50 -19.09
CA LEU A 470 -5.91 -8.05 -18.88
C LEU A 470 -5.10 -9.14 -18.17
N SER A 471 -3.98 -9.55 -18.74
CA SER A 471 -3.07 -10.51 -18.11
C SER A 471 -2.15 -9.85 -17.08
N LYS A 472 -1.75 -10.60 -16.04
CA LYS A 472 -0.65 -10.20 -15.14
C LYS A 472 0.64 -9.92 -15.92
N ASN A 473 1.54 -9.15 -15.32
CA ASN A 473 2.81 -8.71 -15.90
C ASN A 473 2.68 -7.95 -17.23
N THR A 474 1.53 -7.31 -17.47
CA THR A 474 1.32 -6.46 -18.65
C THR A 474 1.65 -5.01 -18.32
N GLN A 475 2.47 -4.35 -19.14
CA GLN A 475 2.69 -2.90 -19.07
C GLN A 475 1.44 -2.13 -19.50
N VAL A 476 0.99 -1.23 -18.62
CA VAL A 476 -0.22 -0.40 -18.75
C VAL A 476 0.16 1.07 -18.63
N SER A 477 -0.27 1.90 -19.60
CA SER A 477 -0.16 3.35 -19.48
C SER A 477 -1.48 3.96 -19.03
N GLU A 478 -1.45 5.20 -18.53
CA GLU A 478 -2.64 5.94 -18.05
C GLU A 478 -3.82 5.94 -19.03
N THR A 479 -3.53 6.05 -20.32
CA THR A 479 -4.56 6.15 -21.37
C THR A 479 -4.86 4.82 -22.06
N LYS A 480 -4.20 3.72 -21.66
CA LYS A 480 -4.38 2.43 -22.34
C LYS A 480 -5.63 1.73 -21.81
N GLU A 481 -6.59 1.57 -22.70
CA GLU A 481 -7.80 0.78 -22.46
C GLU A 481 -7.53 -0.71 -22.66
N PHE A 482 -8.01 -1.52 -21.71
CA PHE A 482 -8.15 -2.97 -21.89
C PHE A 482 -9.62 -3.29 -21.99
N ARG A 483 -10.02 -3.74 -23.18
CA ARG A 483 -11.42 -3.86 -23.58
C ARG A 483 -11.70 -5.27 -24.08
N LYS A 484 -12.85 -5.82 -23.70
CA LYS A 484 -13.35 -7.07 -24.27
C LYS A 484 -14.87 -6.99 -24.50
N PRO A 485 -15.36 -7.46 -25.66
CA PRO A 485 -16.77 -7.46 -25.96
C PRO A 485 -17.51 -8.63 -25.34
N TYR A 486 -18.74 -8.38 -24.91
CA TYR A 486 -19.66 -9.33 -24.31
C TYR A 486 -21.08 -9.13 -24.83
N SER A 487 -21.92 -10.13 -24.60
CA SER A 487 -23.35 -10.02 -24.87
C SER A 487 -24.15 -10.77 -23.83
N ARG A 488 -25.35 -10.27 -23.54
CA ARG A 488 -26.29 -10.92 -22.63
C ARG A 488 -27.65 -11.07 -23.32
N GLU A 489 -28.25 -12.24 -23.15
CA GLU A 489 -29.60 -12.56 -23.62
C GLU A 489 -30.57 -12.60 -22.43
N ALA A 490 -31.80 -12.15 -22.65
CA ALA A 490 -32.86 -12.10 -21.65
C ALA A 490 -34.23 -12.41 -22.29
N GLY A 491 -35.18 -12.87 -21.48
CA GLY A 491 -36.54 -13.16 -21.95
C GLY A 491 -37.37 -11.88 -22.16
N SER A 492 -37.02 -10.81 -21.45
CA SER A 492 -37.66 -9.50 -21.56
C SER A 492 -36.65 -8.36 -21.67
N ALA A 493 -37.04 -7.25 -22.29
CA ALA A 493 -36.22 -6.04 -22.29
C ALA A 493 -36.04 -5.47 -20.87
N ASP A 494 -36.98 -5.72 -19.96
CA ASP A 494 -36.98 -5.16 -18.61
C ASP A 494 -35.81 -5.64 -17.74
N GLU A 495 -35.29 -6.83 -18.04
CA GLU A 495 -34.09 -7.39 -17.40
C GLU A 495 -32.81 -6.59 -17.69
N PHE A 496 -32.84 -5.67 -18.66
CA PHE A 496 -31.77 -4.71 -18.95
C PHE A 496 -31.96 -3.34 -18.30
N SER A 497 -32.90 -3.21 -17.35
CA SER A 497 -33.03 -2.01 -16.49
C SER A 497 -31.76 -1.73 -15.68
N SER A 498 -30.94 -2.75 -15.42
CA SER A 498 -29.61 -2.62 -14.86
C SER A 498 -28.73 -3.78 -15.32
N LEU A 499 -27.51 -3.47 -15.75
CA LEU A 499 -26.47 -4.45 -16.02
C LEU A 499 -25.39 -4.35 -14.96
N ASP A 500 -25.11 -5.48 -14.32
CA ASP A 500 -24.12 -5.62 -13.25
C ASP A 500 -23.03 -6.58 -13.70
N VAL A 501 -21.77 -6.16 -13.59
CA VAL A 501 -20.61 -6.96 -13.95
C VAL A 501 -19.62 -6.96 -12.79
N LYS A 502 -19.31 -8.16 -12.29
CA LYS A 502 -18.26 -8.37 -11.30
C LYS A 502 -16.91 -8.50 -12.00
N ILE A 503 -16.03 -7.54 -11.76
CA ILE A 503 -14.62 -7.61 -12.16
C ILE A 503 -13.90 -8.51 -11.16
N LYS A 504 -13.24 -9.53 -11.69
CA LYS A 504 -12.53 -10.54 -10.91
C LYS A 504 -11.06 -10.52 -11.28
N CYS A 505 -10.22 -10.80 -10.29
CA CYS A 505 -8.80 -11.06 -10.51
C CYS A 505 -8.45 -12.51 -10.19
N TYR A 506 -7.46 -13.04 -10.89
CA TYR A 506 -6.84 -14.33 -10.62
C TYR A 506 -5.47 -14.12 -9.99
N ARG A 507 -5.23 -14.79 -8.85
CA ARG A 507 -4.04 -14.65 -8.00
C ARG A 507 -3.04 -15.82 -8.12
N GLY A 508 -3.32 -16.79 -8.99
CA GLY A 508 -2.48 -17.97 -9.15
C GLY A 508 -1.31 -17.81 -10.12
N ALA A 509 -0.46 -18.84 -10.16
CA ALA A 509 0.73 -18.87 -11.02
C ALA A 509 0.42 -19.11 -12.51
N GLN A 510 -0.74 -19.66 -12.85
CA GLN A 510 -1.13 -19.94 -14.25
C GLN A 510 -1.23 -18.64 -15.07
N ASP A 511 -0.67 -18.63 -16.27
CA ASP A 511 -0.69 -17.45 -17.15
C ASP A 511 -2.05 -17.28 -17.84
N THR A 512 -2.71 -18.38 -18.16
CA THR A 512 -4.03 -18.42 -18.82
C THR A 512 -5.05 -19.18 -17.96
N PRO A 513 -5.56 -18.58 -16.86
CA PRO A 513 -6.66 -19.16 -16.10
C PRO A 513 -7.92 -19.27 -16.96
N GLU A 514 -8.52 -20.47 -17.05
CA GLU A 514 -9.68 -20.73 -17.92
C GLU A 514 -10.97 -20.99 -17.13
N TRP A 515 -10.88 -21.72 -16.03
CA TRP A 515 -12.05 -22.21 -15.29
C TRP A 515 -11.99 -21.77 -13.84
N MET A 516 -13.09 -21.21 -13.37
CA MET A 516 -13.17 -20.60 -12.03
C MET A 516 -13.44 -21.60 -10.91
N ASP A 517 -13.86 -22.82 -11.24
CA ASP A 517 -14.08 -23.89 -10.26
C ASP A 517 -12.78 -24.65 -9.92
N ILE A 518 -11.74 -24.50 -10.74
CA ILE A 518 -10.40 -25.00 -10.47
C ILE A 518 -9.66 -23.94 -9.64
N ASN A 519 -9.24 -24.30 -8.42
CA ASN A 519 -8.59 -23.40 -7.46
C ASN A 519 -9.41 -22.12 -7.24
N SER A 520 -10.70 -22.29 -6.96
CA SER A 520 -11.69 -21.21 -6.85
C SER A 520 -11.30 -20.09 -5.87
N GLU A 521 -10.53 -20.43 -4.83
CA GLU A 521 -9.96 -19.53 -3.83
C GLU A 521 -8.98 -18.50 -4.41
N LEU A 522 -8.42 -18.75 -5.60
CA LEU A 522 -7.51 -17.84 -6.29
C LEU A 522 -8.25 -16.74 -7.08
N TYR A 523 -9.59 -16.80 -7.16
CA TYR A 523 -10.40 -15.80 -7.85
C TYR A 523 -11.16 -14.92 -6.86
N THR A 524 -10.74 -13.65 -6.74
CA THR A 524 -11.41 -12.67 -5.89
C THR A 524 -12.14 -11.62 -6.72
N THR A 525 -13.33 -11.21 -6.27
CA THR A 525 -14.00 -10.05 -6.86
C THR A 525 -13.25 -8.79 -6.43
N VAL A 526 -12.82 -7.98 -7.39
CA VAL A 526 -12.13 -6.72 -7.12
C VAL A 526 -13.16 -5.62 -6.98
N CYS A 527 -14.08 -5.53 -7.93
CA CYS A 527 -15.14 -4.55 -7.88
C CYS A 527 -16.35 -4.96 -8.72
N ARG A 528 -17.42 -4.20 -8.58
CA ARG A 528 -18.66 -4.36 -9.32
C ARG A 528 -18.96 -3.08 -10.10
N VAL A 529 -19.11 -3.20 -11.41
CA VAL A 529 -19.49 -2.11 -12.32
C VAL A 529 -20.95 -2.24 -12.69
N GLN A 530 -21.68 -1.13 -12.62
CA GLN A 530 -23.10 -1.10 -12.93
C GLN A 530 -23.40 -0.06 -14.02
N ALA A 531 -24.16 -0.49 -15.03
CA ALA A 531 -24.76 0.39 -16.04
C ALA A 531 -26.29 0.37 -15.86
N GLY A 532 -26.85 1.54 -15.60
CA GLY A 532 -28.30 1.72 -15.44
C GLY A 532 -29.00 1.91 -16.78
N ASN A 533 -30.20 1.35 -16.88
CA ASN A 533 -31.16 1.54 -17.97
C ASN A 533 -30.60 1.33 -19.38
N LEU A 534 -30.38 0.06 -19.75
CA LEU A 534 -29.97 -0.35 -21.11
C LEU A 534 -31.13 -0.96 -21.92
N GLN A 535 -32.38 -0.77 -21.47
CA GLN A 535 -33.56 -1.37 -22.08
C GLN A 535 -33.77 -0.92 -23.53
N HIS A 536 -33.46 0.35 -23.83
CA HIS A 536 -33.56 0.91 -25.18
C HIS A 536 -32.55 0.31 -26.16
N LEU A 537 -31.48 -0.30 -25.66
CA LEU A 537 -30.47 -1.01 -26.47
C LEU A 537 -30.83 -2.48 -26.71
N ALA A 538 -31.86 -2.98 -26.02
CA ALA A 538 -32.24 -4.39 -26.07
C ALA A 538 -32.84 -4.74 -27.43
N ARG A 539 -32.05 -5.41 -28.28
CA ARG A 539 -32.50 -5.83 -29.61
C ARG A 539 -33.43 -7.04 -29.47
N LYS A 540 -34.68 -6.88 -29.89
CA LYS A 540 -35.62 -8.00 -30.05
C LYS A 540 -35.10 -8.97 -31.12
N CYS A 541 -34.97 -10.23 -30.75
CA CYS A 541 -34.51 -11.33 -31.58
C CYS A 541 -35.52 -12.48 -31.52
N GLU A 542 -35.49 -13.36 -32.50
CA GLU A 542 -36.34 -14.55 -32.55
C GLU A 542 -35.51 -15.74 -32.98
N ALA A 543 -35.58 -16.84 -32.22
CA ALA A 543 -34.93 -18.10 -32.55
C ALA A 543 -35.82 -19.25 -32.06
N PHE A 544 -35.96 -20.30 -32.88
CA PHE A 544 -36.75 -21.49 -32.55
C PHE A 544 -38.19 -21.18 -32.06
N GLY A 545 -38.82 -20.14 -32.61
CA GLY A 545 -40.17 -19.70 -32.23
C GLY A 545 -40.27 -19.00 -30.87
N THR A 546 -39.14 -18.70 -30.23
CA THR A 546 -39.05 -17.94 -28.98
C THR A 546 -38.50 -16.55 -29.24
N VAL A 547 -39.21 -15.54 -28.78
CA VAL A 547 -38.75 -14.16 -28.78
C VAL A 547 -37.84 -13.94 -27.57
N TYR A 548 -36.71 -13.29 -27.79
CA TYR A 548 -35.77 -12.91 -26.73
C TYR A 548 -35.13 -11.56 -27.04
N TYR A 549 -34.40 -11.02 -26.07
CA TYR A 549 -33.73 -9.73 -26.17
C TYR A 549 -32.24 -9.88 -25.96
N LYS A 550 -31.44 -9.13 -26.72
CA LYS A 550 -29.98 -9.17 -26.64
C LYS A 550 -29.39 -7.77 -26.53
N VAL A 551 -28.46 -7.58 -25.59
CA VAL A 551 -27.62 -6.38 -25.46
C VAL A 551 -26.16 -6.78 -25.64
N ASN A 552 -25.45 -6.04 -26.50
CA ASN A 552 -23.99 -6.12 -26.62
C ASN A 552 -23.38 -4.96 -25.84
N TYR A 553 -22.28 -5.23 -25.16
CA TYR A 553 -21.57 -4.25 -24.37
C TYR A 553 -20.11 -4.67 -24.24
N ASP A 554 -19.24 -3.72 -23.94
CA ASP A 554 -17.84 -3.97 -23.62
C ASP A 554 -17.60 -3.76 -22.13
N VAL A 555 -16.67 -4.53 -21.57
CA VAL A 555 -16.07 -4.20 -20.28
C VAL A 555 -14.71 -3.57 -20.56
N VAL A 556 -14.52 -2.37 -20.03
CA VAL A 556 -13.32 -1.55 -20.24
C VAL A 556 -12.62 -1.35 -18.90
N LEU A 557 -11.34 -1.68 -18.83
CA LEU A 557 -10.50 -1.52 -17.65
C LEU A 557 -9.38 -0.49 -17.92
N PHE A 558 -9.13 0.37 -16.94
CA PHE A 558 -7.97 1.26 -16.91
C PHE A 558 -7.17 1.00 -15.62
N LEU A 559 -5.87 0.70 -15.77
CA LEU A 559 -4.96 0.38 -14.65
C LEU A 559 -3.71 1.27 -14.63
N GLY A 560 -3.67 2.35 -15.42
CA GLY A 560 -2.50 3.23 -15.47
C GLY A 560 -2.37 4.19 -14.28
N PHE A 561 -3.38 4.26 -13.41
CA PHE A 561 -3.32 4.98 -12.13
C PHE A 561 -3.16 4.02 -10.95
N THR A 562 -2.91 4.55 -9.75
CA THR A 562 -2.86 3.78 -8.50
C THR A 562 -4.17 3.05 -8.20
N GLU A 563 -5.30 3.61 -8.66
CA GLU A 563 -6.63 3.00 -8.54
C GLU A 563 -7.05 2.39 -9.88
N LEU A 564 -7.48 1.12 -9.85
CA LEU A 564 -8.20 0.48 -10.97
C LEU A 564 -9.48 1.27 -11.24
N THR A 565 -9.81 1.50 -12.52
CA THR A 565 -11.17 1.91 -12.92
C THR A 565 -11.74 0.95 -13.95
N ALA A 566 -13.06 0.74 -13.89
CA ALA A 566 -13.75 -0.20 -14.74
C ALA A 566 -15.11 0.36 -15.16
N HIS A 567 -15.44 0.16 -16.44
CA HIS A 567 -16.63 0.70 -17.09
C HIS A 567 -17.32 -0.37 -17.92
N ILE A 568 -18.64 -0.24 -18.04
CA ILE A 568 -19.41 -0.90 -19.11
C ILE A 568 -19.58 0.14 -20.21
N ALA A 569 -19.15 -0.19 -21.42
CA ALA A 569 -19.29 0.66 -22.59
C ALA A 569 -20.30 0.08 -23.59
N TRP A 570 -21.06 0.94 -24.25
CA TRP A 570 -22.02 0.56 -25.29
C TRP A 570 -22.12 1.65 -26.35
N GLU A 571 -22.64 1.28 -27.52
CA GLU A 571 -22.91 2.23 -28.60
C GLU A 571 -24.40 2.60 -28.60
N GLU A 572 -24.68 3.91 -28.64
CA GLU A 572 -26.03 4.45 -28.76
C GLU A 572 -26.07 5.52 -29.85
N ASN A 573 -26.80 5.26 -30.93
CA ASN A 573 -26.91 6.14 -32.10
C ASN A 573 -25.54 6.52 -32.71
N GLY A 574 -24.59 5.58 -32.78
CA GLY A 574 -23.25 5.83 -33.30
C GLY A 574 -22.30 6.57 -32.34
N ILE A 575 -22.73 6.82 -31.10
CA ILE A 575 -21.95 7.48 -30.06
C ILE A 575 -21.65 6.48 -28.95
N GLU A 576 -20.37 6.33 -28.60
CA GLU A 576 -19.98 5.53 -27.45
C GLU A 576 -20.43 6.19 -26.14
N ARG A 577 -21.01 5.39 -25.27
CA ARG A 577 -21.37 5.74 -23.90
C ARG A 577 -20.65 4.80 -22.95
N MET A 578 -20.29 5.30 -21.77
CA MET A 578 -19.70 4.51 -20.69
C MET A 578 -20.48 4.74 -19.41
N SER A 579 -20.63 3.69 -18.62
CA SER A 579 -21.14 3.81 -17.25
C SER A 579 -20.18 4.66 -16.40
N PRO A 580 -20.65 5.28 -15.31
CA PRO A 580 -19.74 5.78 -14.28
C PRO A 580 -18.83 4.65 -13.78
N ALA A 581 -17.58 4.97 -13.43
CA ALA A 581 -16.72 4.08 -12.65
C ALA A 581 -17.30 3.96 -11.24
N THR A 582 -18.35 3.16 -11.08
CA THR A 582 -18.84 2.79 -9.76
C THR A 582 -18.00 1.61 -9.33
N ILE A 583 -17.09 1.83 -8.40
CA ILE A 583 -16.19 0.79 -7.90
C ILE A 583 -16.63 0.49 -6.48
N VAL A 584 -17.60 -0.43 -6.36
CA VAL A 584 -17.89 -1.03 -5.07
C VAL A 584 -16.88 -2.15 -4.88
N TYR A 585 -15.90 -1.91 -4.02
CA TYR A 585 -15.01 -2.96 -3.54
C TYR A 585 -15.82 -3.83 -2.56
N ASP A 586 -15.86 -5.15 -2.79
CA ASP A 586 -16.48 -6.07 -1.83
C ASP A 586 -15.68 -6.00 -0.50
N ALA A 587 -16.39 -5.90 0.62
CA ALA A 587 -15.86 -5.56 1.95
C ALA A 587 -14.95 -6.64 2.58
#